data_AF-A0A2V4W046-F1
#
_entry.id   AF-A0A2V4W046-F1
#
_cell.length_a   1.000
_cell.length_b   1.000
_cell.length_c   1.000
_cell.angle_alpha   90.00
_cell.angle_beta   90.00
_cell.angle_gamma   90.00
#
_symmetry.space_group_name_H-M   'P 1'
#
loop_
_entity.id
_entity.type
_entity.pdbx_description
1 polymer ?
#
loop_
_entity_poly.entity_id
_entity_poly.type
_entity_poly.pdbx_seq_one_letter_code
_entity_poly.pdbx_strand_id
1 'polypeptide(L)'
;MNEGIVRVVPKEPLLGKDIAEKHGYEVNNALWSLKESHHTHGGSPVIVGVVTVNGSMKSRSIPRYKLMFPDGFIDYARIDNFDTFYTLVPELN
;
A
#
# COMPACT_ATOMS: atom_id res chain seq x y z
N MET A 1 -18.14 -15.80 11.89
CA MET A 1 -16.84 -15.13 11.83
C MET A 1 -17.11 -13.79 11.15
N ASN A 2 -17.09 -12.68 11.89
CA ASN A 2 -17.24 -11.36 11.26
C ASN A 2 -15.87 -11.00 10.70
N GLU A 3 -15.76 -10.98 9.37
CA GLU A 3 -14.59 -10.42 8.71
C GLU A 3 -14.60 -8.91 8.97
N GLY A 4 -13.70 -8.45 9.84
CA GLY A 4 -13.55 -7.03 10.15
C GLY A 4 -12.94 -6.27 8.98
N ILE A 5 -13.29 -4.98 8.84
CA ILE A 5 -12.68 -4.10 7.85
C ILE A 5 -11.21 -3.90 8.25
N VAL A 6 -10.30 -4.14 7.30
CA VAL A 6 -8.86 -3.95 7.52
C VAL A 6 -8.39 -2.75 6.70
N ARG A 7 -7.97 -1.70 7.40
CA ARG A 7 -7.39 -0.49 6.83
C ARG A 7 -5.90 -0.68 6.57
N VAL A 8 -5.43 -0.07 5.48
CA VAL A 8 -4.06 -0.18 5.00
C VAL A 8 -3.37 1.17 5.13
N VAL A 9 -2.38 1.25 6.02
CA VAL A 9 -1.63 2.47 6.32
C VAL A 9 -0.24 2.36 5.72
N PRO A 10 0.23 3.33 4.91
CA PRO A 10 1.58 3.29 4.38
C PRO A 10 2.57 3.49 5.53
N LYS A 11 3.67 2.72 5.53
CA LYS A 11 4.73 2.88 6.52
C LYS A 11 5.43 4.22 6.33
N GLU A 12 5.81 4.83 7.44
CA GLU A 12 6.62 6.04 7.41
C GLU A 12 8.07 5.69 6.99
N PRO A 13 8.66 6.47 6.08
CA PRO A 13 10.08 6.34 5.77
C PRO A 13 10.92 6.66 7.02
N LEU A 14 12.01 5.93 7.21
CA LEU A 14 12.89 6.05 8.39
C LEU A 14 13.51 7.44 8.54
N LEU A 15 13.65 8.17 7.44
CA LEU A 15 14.16 9.54 7.39
C LEU A 15 13.18 10.42 6.62
N GLY A 16 12.96 11.63 7.13
CA GLY A 16 12.25 12.68 6.38
C GLY A 16 13.01 13.01 5.09
N LYS A 17 12.28 13.30 4.01
CA LYS A 17 12.84 13.58 2.69
C LYS A 17 13.94 14.66 2.76
N ASP A 18 13.67 15.76 3.45
CA ASP A 18 14.61 16.87 3.61
C ASP A 18 15.91 16.47 4.34
N ILE A 19 15.81 15.58 5.33
CA ILE A 19 16.97 15.09 6.09
C ILE A 19 17.78 14.11 5.24
N ALA A 20 17.11 13.19 4.54
CA ALA A 20 17.77 12.24 3.67
C ALA A 20 18.49 12.94 2.51
N GLU A 21 17.85 13.90 1.85
CA GLU A 21 18.45 14.69 0.77
C GLU A 21 19.64 15.54 1.27
N LYS A 22 19.50 16.21 2.42
CA LYS A 22 20.57 17.02 3.02
C LYS A 22 21.81 16.21 3.38
N HIS A 23 21.66 14.94 3.74
CA HIS A 23 22.75 14.06 4.16
C HIS A 23 23.15 13.02 3.10
N GLY A 24 22.56 13.09 1.90
CA GLY A 24 22.88 12.17 0.80
C GLY A 24 22.49 10.72 1.04
N TYR A 25 21.51 10.46 1.91
CA TYR A 25 20.99 9.12 2.16
C TYR A 25 20.03 8.68 1.05
N GLU A 26 20.02 7.39 0.75
CA GLU A 26 19.06 6.81 -0.18
C GLU A 26 17.64 7.03 0.33
N VAL A 27 16.87 7.81 -0.42
CA VAL A 27 15.44 8.01 -0.15
C VAL A 27 14.70 6.82 -0.72
N ASN A 28 13.91 6.12 0.10
CA ASN A 28 12.96 5.13 -0.42
C ASN A 28 11.81 5.88 -1.11
N ASN A 29 12.04 6.27 -2.37
CA ASN A 29 11.09 7.03 -3.18
C ASN A 29 9.75 6.32 -3.33
N ALA A 30 9.72 4.98 -3.26
CA ALA A 30 8.49 4.22 -3.36
C ALA A 30 7.54 4.48 -2.16
N LEU A 31 8.07 4.62 -0.93
CA LEU A 31 7.26 4.96 0.24
C LEU A 31 6.69 6.38 0.16
N TRP A 32 7.46 7.34 -0.36
CA TRP A 32 7.01 8.70 -0.54
C TRP A 32 5.91 8.82 -1.60
N SER A 33 6.13 8.23 -2.78
CA SER A 33 5.11 8.18 -3.83
C SER A 33 3.84 7.46 -3.37
N LEU A 34 3.98 6.42 -2.54
CA LEU A 34 2.85 5.73 -1.95
C LEU A 34 2.06 6.63 -1.00
N LYS A 35 2.76 7.37 -0.11
CA LYS A 35 2.12 8.31 0.81
C LYS A 35 1.38 9.43 0.07
N GLU A 36 1.98 9.96 -0.99
CA GLU A 36 1.35 10.96 -1.86
C GLU A 36 0.10 10.39 -2.56
N SER A 37 0.16 9.15 -3.04
CA SER A 37 -1.00 8.46 -3.62
C SER A 37 -2.15 8.34 -2.60
N HIS A 38 -1.86 7.93 -1.37
CA HIS A 38 -2.87 7.89 -0.30
C HIS A 38 -3.48 9.26 -0.02
N HIS A 39 -2.66 10.31 0.04
CA HIS A 39 -3.17 11.67 0.23
C HIS A 39 -4.09 12.09 -0.92
N THR A 40 -3.69 11.80 -2.16
CA THR A 40 -4.45 12.13 -3.38
C THR A 40 -5.82 11.44 -3.40
N HIS A 41 -5.89 10.19 -2.93
CA HIS A 41 -7.11 9.38 -2.94
C HIS A 41 -7.94 9.47 -1.64
N GLY A 42 -7.75 10.53 -0.84
CA GLY A 42 -8.58 10.81 0.33
C GLY A 42 -8.22 10.01 1.59
N GLY A 43 -7.07 9.33 1.60
CA GLY A 43 -6.49 8.69 2.77
C GLY A 43 -6.14 7.22 2.57
N SER A 44 -6.21 6.45 3.66
CA SER A 44 -5.87 5.03 3.66
C SER A 44 -6.99 4.17 3.06
N PRO A 45 -6.67 3.25 2.13
CA PRO A 45 -7.64 2.32 1.59
C PRO A 45 -7.94 1.18 2.57
N VAL A 46 -8.96 0.40 2.25
CA VAL A 46 -9.30 -0.85 2.93
C VAL A 46 -9.05 -2.05 2.01
N ILE A 47 -8.72 -3.20 2.58
CA ILE A 47 -8.65 -4.46 1.83
C ILE A 47 -10.07 -4.96 1.58
N VAL A 48 -10.44 -5.08 0.30
CA VAL A 48 -11.75 -5.61 -0.11
C VAL A 48 -11.67 -7.00 -0.71
N GLY A 49 -10.46 -7.56 -0.88
CA GLY A 49 -10.32 -8.97 -1.23
C GLY A 49 -9.01 -9.41 -1.88
N VAL A 50 -8.99 -10.72 -2.11
CA VAL A 50 -8.10 -11.58 -2.92
C VAL A 50 -8.22 -11.43 -4.44
N VAL A 51 -7.32 -10.83 -5.22
CA VAL A 51 -7.37 -10.96 -6.70
C VAL A 51 -6.12 -11.58 -7.29
N THR A 52 -6.28 -12.23 -8.43
CA THR A 52 -5.17 -12.81 -9.20
C THR A 52 -4.97 -12.00 -10.46
N VAL A 53 -3.78 -11.42 -10.64
CA VAL A 53 -3.43 -10.68 -11.86
C VAL A 53 -2.51 -11.54 -12.73
N ASN A 54 -2.86 -11.67 -14.01
CA ASN A 54 -2.03 -12.38 -14.98
C ASN A 54 -0.83 -11.52 -15.37
N GLY A 55 0.38 -11.95 -15.00
CA GLY A 55 1.62 -11.32 -15.45
C GLY A 55 1.90 -11.65 -16.91
N SER A 56 2.07 -10.63 -17.76
CA SER A 56 2.13 -10.72 -19.22
C SER A 56 3.37 -11.42 -19.82
N MET A 57 4.26 -12.04 -19.03
CA MET A 57 5.49 -12.64 -19.59
C MET A 57 5.79 -14.09 -19.20
N LYS A 58 5.14 -14.70 -18.19
CA LYS A 58 5.49 -16.08 -17.74
C LYS A 58 4.34 -16.91 -17.16
N SER A 59 3.08 -16.63 -17.50
CA SER A 59 1.91 -17.40 -17.00
C SER A 59 1.94 -17.64 -15.48
N ARG A 60 2.40 -16.65 -14.72
CA ARG A 60 2.35 -16.67 -13.25
C ARG A 60 1.21 -15.78 -12.83
N SER A 61 0.16 -16.41 -12.31
CA SER A 61 -0.87 -15.77 -11.49
C SER A 61 -0.21 -15.21 -10.25
N ILE A 62 -0.17 -13.90 -10.10
CA ILE A 62 0.38 -13.25 -8.91
C ILE A 62 -0.80 -12.75 -8.07
N PRO A 63 -1.02 -13.29 -6.87
CA PRO A 63 -2.07 -12.82 -5.99
C PRO A 63 -1.74 -11.41 -5.48
N ARG A 64 -2.77 -10.57 -5.40
CA ARG A 64 -2.69 -9.17 -4.95
C ARG A 64 -3.87 -8.85 -4.04
N TYR A 65 -3.62 -7.99 -3.05
CA TYR A 65 -4.70 -7.36 -2.30
C TYR A 65 -5.37 -6.31 -3.18
N LYS A 66 -6.69 -6.39 -3.29
CA LYS A 66 -7.51 -5.31 -3.86
C LYS A 66 -7.73 -4.27 -2.78
N LEU A 67 -7.20 -3.07 -3.00
CA LEU A 67 -7.29 -1.93 -2.11
C LEU A 67 -8.35 -0.97 -2.64
N MET A 68 -9.30 -0.59 -1.79
CA MET A 68 -10.34 0.38 -2.12
C MET A 68 -10.11 1.66 -1.33
N PHE A 69 -9.82 2.74 -2.04
CA PHE A 69 -9.60 4.05 -1.45
C PHE A 69 -10.93 4.77 -1.14
N PRO A 70 -10.90 5.77 -0.23
CA PRO A 70 -12.08 6.56 0.12
C PRO A 70 -12.80 7.23 -1.06
N ASP A 71 -12.06 7.62 -2.10
CA ASP A 71 -12.61 8.22 -3.33
C ASP A 71 -13.15 7.20 -4.34
N GLY A 72 -13.07 5.90 -4.03
CA GLY A 72 -13.48 4.80 -4.91
C GLY A 72 -12.38 4.31 -5.86
N PHE A 73 -11.18 4.89 -5.83
CA PHE A 73 -10.04 4.38 -6.59
C PHE A 73 -9.67 2.96 -6.12
N ILE A 74 -9.30 2.10 -7.07
CA ILE A 74 -8.88 0.72 -6.80
C ILE A 74 -7.41 0.55 -7.19
N ASP A 75 -6.61 0.11 -6.22
CA ASP A 75 -5.23 -0.32 -6.45
C ASP A 75 -5.05 -1.81 -6.11
N TYR A 76 -3.95 -2.38 -6.59
CA TYR A 76 -3.60 -3.78 -6.44
C TYR A 76 -2.17 -3.93 -5.91
N ALA A 77 -2.06 -4.09 -4.60
CA ALA A 77 -0.79 -4.30 -3.92
C ALA A 77 -0.39 -5.78 -3.93
N ARG A 78 0.89 -6.05 -4.17
CA ARG A 78 1.41 -7.42 -4.09
C ARG A 78 1.38 -7.91 -2.65
N ILE A 79 1.06 -9.20 -2.47
CA ILE A 79 0.99 -9.81 -1.14
C ILE A 79 2.39 -10.12 -0.59
N ASP A 80 3.33 -10.52 -1.45
CA ASP A 80 4.64 -11.06 -1.05
C ASP A 80 5.60 -10.02 -0.44
N ASN A 81 5.37 -8.74 -0.66
CA ASN A 81 6.13 -7.65 -0.05
C ASN A 81 5.22 -6.61 0.61
N PHE A 82 3.99 -6.98 0.95
CA PHE A 82 2.98 -6.04 1.44
C PHE A 82 3.42 -5.37 2.76
N ASP A 83 4.00 -6.16 3.66
CA ASP A 83 4.53 -5.75 4.96
C ASP A 83 5.73 -4.79 4.84
N THR A 84 6.38 -4.72 3.68
CA THR A 84 7.47 -3.77 3.45
C THR A 84 6.93 -2.34 3.36
N PHE A 85 5.73 -2.18 2.80
CA PHE A 85 5.15 -0.87 2.47
C PHE A 85 4.00 -0.48 3.38
N TYR A 86 3.32 -1.43 4.00
CA TYR A 86 2.07 -1.19 4.70
C TYR A 86 2.05 -1.75 6.13
N THR A 87 1.20 -1.12 6.94
CA THR A 87 0.75 -1.61 8.25
C THR A 87 -0.75 -1.86 8.16
N LEU A 88 -1.19 -3.03 8.64
CA LEU A 88 -2.60 -3.37 8.73
C LEU A 88 -3.17 -2.87 10.04
N VAL A 89 -4.26 -2.11 9.97
CA VAL A 89 -4.97 -1.60 11.14
C VAL A 89 -6.41 -2.13 11.08
N PRO A 90 -6.82 -3.01 12.02
CA PRO A 90 -8.20 -3.44 12.09
C PRO A 90 -9.08 -2.26 12.50
N GLU A 91 -10.17 -2.03 11.79
CA GLU A 91 -11.20 -1.12 12.27
C GLU A 91 -12.03 -1.84 13.32
N LEU A 92 -11.96 -1.34 14.55
CA LEU A 92 -12.91 -1.71 15.59
C LEU A 92 -14.24 -1.05 15.23
N ASN A 93 -15.18 -1.85 14.73
CA ASN A 93 -16.59 -1.46 14.64
C ASN A 93 -17.15 -1.16 16.03
#